data_AF-A0A7S2SML6-F1
#
_entry.id   AF-A0A7S2SML6-F1
#
_cell.length_a   1.000
_cell.length_b   1.000
_cell.length_c   1.000
_cell.angle_alpha   90.00
_cell.angle_beta   90.00
_cell.angle_gamma   90.00
#
_symmetry.space_group_name_H-M   'P 1'
#
loop_
_entity.id
_entity.type
_entity.pdbx_description
1 polymer ?
#
loop_
_entity_poly.entity_id
_entity_poly.type
_entity_poly.pdbx_seq_one_letter_code
_entity_poly.pdbx_strand_id
1 'polypeptide(L)'
;MPRRREDDSDSEDEARRRKKLKKERKKERKKDPKLYQMVGYSNEDNPFGDHNLNQAFVWKKKAERDGGQARQTVREKESKKQHFYDEIQKVRHRRSEREAEQEEMERIRAEEARLREAEQYADWHQKEESFHLEQAKVRSKIRLVEGREKPIDILAKNIILLANDEATEKTKEDEDLTRLEVELREPHTIFEG
;
A
#
# COMPACT_ATOMS: atom_id res chain seq x y z
N MET A 1 -19.57 37.77 -77.65
CA MET A 1 -19.14 36.51 -76.98
C MET A 1 -18.51 36.88 -75.64
N PRO A 2 -19.12 36.62 -74.46
CA PRO A 2 -18.44 36.80 -73.18
C PRO A 2 -17.58 35.56 -72.89
N ARG A 3 -16.31 35.76 -72.51
CA ARG A 3 -15.37 34.68 -72.15
C ARG A 3 -15.65 34.21 -70.71
N ARG A 4 -15.77 32.89 -70.55
CA ARG A 4 -16.07 32.15 -69.32
C ARG A 4 -14.90 32.25 -68.34
N ARG A 5 -15.18 32.58 -67.08
CA ARG A 5 -14.23 32.57 -65.95
C ARG A 5 -14.13 31.15 -65.40
N GLU A 6 -13.06 30.42 -65.68
CA GLU A 6 -12.82 29.11 -65.05
C GLU A 6 -11.44 28.97 -64.37
N ASP A 7 -10.50 29.92 -64.55
CA ASP A 7 -9.13 29.78 -64.02
C ASP A 7 -8.92 30.27 -62.58
N ASP A 8 -9.83 31.06 -61.99
CA ASP A 8 -9.65 31.59 -60.62
C ASP A 8 -9.97 30.56 -59.52
N SER A 9 -10.75 29.51 -59.84
CA SER A 9 -11.20 28.50 -58.87
C SER A 9 -10.06 27.59 -58.39
N ASP A 10 -9.19 27.17 -59.30
CA ASP A 10 -8.10 26.23 -59.00
C ASP A 10 -7.00 26.89 -58.15
N SER A 11 -6.78 28.19 -58.35
CA SER A 11 -5.82 29.01 -57.59
C SER A 11 -6.24 29.19 -56.12
N GLU A 12 -7.54 29.40 -55.87
CA GLU A 12 -8.07 29.52 -54.51
C GLU A 12 -7.99 28.22 -53.73
N ASP A 13 -8.29 27.08 -54.37
CA ASP A 13 -8.24 25.77 -53.73
C ASP A 13 -6.82 25.34 -53.38
N GLU A 14 -5.84 25.65 -54.22
CA GLU A 14 -4.43 25.41 -53.93
C GLU A 14 -3.92 26.28 -52.77
N ALA A 15 -4.35 27.55 -52.69
CA ALA A 15 -4.06 28.44 -51.57
C ALA A 15 -4.68 27.93 -50.24
N ARG A 16 -5.91 27.39 -50.28
CA ARG A 16 -6.57 26.78 -49.12
C ARG A 16 -5.84 25.53 -48.63
N ARG A 17 -5.43 24.64 -49.54
CA ARG A 17 -4.63 23.44 -49.23
C ARG A 17 -3.30 23.81 -48.57
N ARG A 18 -2.59 24.80 -49.11
CA ARG A 18 -1.32 25.28 -48.55
C ARG A 18 -1.50 25.87 -47.15
N LYS A 19 -2.59 26.61 -46.91
CA LYS A 19 -2.94 27.15 -45.58
C LYS A 19 -3.26 26.04 -44.58
N LYS A 20 -3.99 25.00 -45.00
CA LYS A 20 -4.31 23.83 -44.18
C LYS A 20 -3.05 23.04 -43.79
N LEU A 21 -2.18 22.73 -44.75
CA LEU A 21 -0.91 22.03 -44.50
C LEU A 21 0.02 22.81 -43.57
N LYS A 22 0.06 24.15 -43.71
CA LYS A 22 0.84 25.03 -42.82
C LYS A 22 0.28 25.05 -41.40
N LYS A 23 -1.05 24.97 -41.25
CA LYS A 23 -1.74 24.86 -39.95
C LYS A 23 -1.47 23.50 -39.30
N GLU A 24 -1.50 22.41 -40.06
CA GLU A 24 -1.20 21.05 -39.60
C GLU A 24 0.26 20.91 -39.16
N ARG A 25 1.24 21.34 -39.96
CA ARG A 25 2.65 21.38 -39.56
C ARG A 25 2.91 22.22 -38.31
N LYS A 26 2.15 23.32 -38.11
CA LYS A 26 2.25 24.15 -36.90
C LYS A 26 1.65 23.44 -35.67
N LYS A 27 0.62 22.61 -35.86
CA LYS A 27 0.07 21.75 -34.79
C LYS A 27 1.01 20.62 -34.45
N GLU A 28 1.61 19.94 -35.44
CA GLU A 28 2.60 18.89 -35.21
C GLU A 28 3.84 19.42 -34.51
N ARG A 29 4.38 20.58 -34.90
CA ARG A 29 5.51 21.20 -34.19
C ARG A 29 5.21 21.59 -32.75
N LYS A 30 3.93 21.76 -32.39
CA LYS A 30 3.50 22.00 -31.01
C LYS A 30 3.42 20.71 -30.21
N LYS A 31 3.32 19.55 -30.87
CA LYS A 31 3.47 18.23 -30.25
C LYS A 31 4.96 17.92 -30.30
N ASP A 32 5.70 18.27 -29.25
CA ASP A 32 7.10 17.85 -29.12
C ASP A 32 7.12 16.51 -28.37
N PRO A 33 7.10 15.36 -29.07
CA PRO A 33 6.99 14.04 -28.43
C PRO A 33 8.20 13.73 -27.55
N LYS A 34 9.38 14.31 -27.85
CA LYS A 34 10.57 14.16 -27.02
C LYS A 34 10.42 14.88 -25.68
N LEU A 35 9.84 16.08 -25.71
CA LEU A 35 9.53 16.82 -24.49
C LEU A 35 8.51 16.06 -23.64
N TYR A 36 7.47 15.50 -24.27
CA TYR A 36 6.46 14.69 -23.57
C TYR A 36 7.07 13.44 -22.92
N GLN A 37 7.88 12.67 -23.65
CA GLN A 37 8.55 11.47 -23.11
C GLN A 37 9.46 11.79 -21.93
N MET A 38 10.09 12.98 -21.92
CA MET A 38 11.05 13.36 -20.90
C MET A 38 10.40 14.01 -19.67
N VAL A 39 9.48 14.94 -19.91
CA VAL A 39 8.83 15.76 -18.86
C VAL A 39 7.58 15.08 -18.30
N GLY A 40 6.96 14.17 -19.07
CA GLY A 40 5.78 13.40 -18.66
C GLY A 40 4.45 14.16 -18.77
N TYR A 41 4.46 15.40 -19.24
CA TYR A 41 3.27 16.23 -19.37
C TYR A 41 3.11 16.79 -20.78
N SER A 42 1.86 16.83 -21.25
CA SER A 42 1.45 17.50 -22.48
C SER A 42 0.89 18.89 -22.13
N ASN A 43 0.69 19.75 -23.14
CA ASN A 43 -0.06 21.00 -22.95
C ASN A 43 -1.52 20.74 -22.51
N GLU A 44 -2.07 19.55 -22.77
CA GLU A 44 -3.46 19.18 -22.44
C GLU A 44 -3.55 18.52 -21.05
N ASP A 45 -2.51 17.80 -20.62
CA ASP A 45 -2.48 17.02 -19.37
C ASP A 45 -1.59 17.66 -18.30
N ASN A 46 -1.46 18.98 -18.32
CA ASN A 46 -0.58 19.71 -17.42
C ASN A 46 -1.26 19.97 -16.05
N PRO A 47 -0.77 19.38 -14.94
CA PRO A 47 -1.37 19.56 -13.62
C PRO A 47 -1.21 20.99 -13.05
N PHE A 48 -0.37 21.83 -13.66
CA PHE A 48 -0.12 23.20 -13.23
C PHE A 48 -1.00 24.23 -13.95
N GLY A 49 -1.94 23.80 -14.81
CA GLY A 49 -2.90 24.68 -15.48
C GLY A 49 -2.32 25.58 -16.57
N ASP A 50 -1.07 25.36 -17.00
CA ASP A 50 -0.48 26.08 -18.13
C ASP A 50 -0.80 25.38 -19.46
N HIS A 51 -1.41 26.14 -20.37
CA HIS A 51 -1.86 25.69 -21.70
C HIS A 51 -0.71 25.69 -22.74
N ASN A 52 0.45 26.27 -22.41
CA ASN A 52 1.56 26.50 -23.34
C ASN A 52 2.91 25.93 -22.87
N LEU A 53 2.91 24.80 -22.16
CA LEU A 53 4.11 24.12 -21.64
C LEU A 53 5.22 23.94 -22.69
N ASN A 54 4.86 23.63 -23.93
CA ASN A 54 5.80 23.38 -25.03
C ASN A 54 6.44 24.66 -25.62
N GLN A 55 6.04 25.85 -25.16
CA GLN A 55 6.58 27.13 -25.63
C GLN A 55 7.66 27.64 -24.69
N ALA A 56 8.78 28.12 -25.24
CA ALA A 56 9.80 28.75 -24.44
C ALA A 56 9.26 30.04 -23.80
N PHE A 57 9.44 30.18 -22.49
CA PHE A 57 9.08 31.40 -21.78
C PHE A 57 9.92 32.59 -22.28
N VAL A 58 9.26 33.72 -22.53
CA VAL A 58 9.90 34.97 -22.94
C VAL A 58 9.51 36.07 -21.98
N TRP A 59 10.51 36.63 -21.29
CA TRP A 59 10.32 37.80 -20.46
C TRP A 59 10.23 39.06 -21.34
N LYS A 60 9.02 39.39 -21.81
CA LYS A 60 8.76 40.45 -22.79
C LYS A 60 9.37 41.81 -22.40
N LYS A 61 9.15 42.26 -21.16
CA LYS A 61 9.69 43.52 -20.63
C LYS A 61 11.22 43.58 -20.66
N LYS A 62 11.89 42.46 -20.38
CA LYS A 62 13.36 42.36 -20.47
C LYS A 62 13.81 42.34 -21.93
N ALA A 63 13.11 41.58 -22.79
CA ALA A 63 13.43 41.52 -24.21
C ALA A 63 13.30 42.90 -24.90
N GLU A 64 12.32 43.72 -24.51
CA GLU A 64 12.18 45.09 -25.01
C GLU A 64 13.29 46.02 -24.50
N ARG A 65 13.64 45.93 -23.21
CA ARG A 65 14.70 46.73 -22.59
C ARG A 65 16.10 46.41 -23.16
N ASP A 66 16.39 45.14 -23.40
CA ASP A 66 17.71 44.67 -23.84
C ASP A 66 17.84 44.68 -25.39
N GLY A 67 16.88 45.26 -26.13
CA GLY A 67 16.95 45.42 -27.60
C GLY A 67 16.63 44.16 -28.43
N GLY A 68 15.89 43.22 -27.84
CA GLY A 68 15.54 41.91 -28.40
C GLY A 68 16.17 40.76 -27.62
N GLN A 69 15.70 39.53 -27.86
CA GLN A 69 16.42 38.36 -27.34
C GLN A 69 17.82 38.33 -27.96
N ALA A 70 18.86 38.31 -27.12
CA ALA A 70 20.22 38.00 -27.56
C ALA A 70 20.15 36.78 -28.49
N ARG A 71 20.66 36.91 -29.72
CA ARG A 71 20.59 35.87 -30.74
C ARG A 71 21.52 34.73 -30.34
N GLN A 72 21.06 33.87 -29.43
CA GLN A 72 21.77 32.63 -29.14
C GLN A 72 21.87 31.80 -30.40
N THR A 73 23.06 31.27 -30.62
CA THR A 73 23.31 30.33 -31.71
C THR A 73 22.41 29.09 -31.55
N VAL A 74 22.11 28.41 -32.65
CA VAL A 74 21.31 27.16 -32.61
C VAL A 74 21.96 26.14 -31.68
N ARG A 75 23.29 26.06 -31.72
CA ARG A 75 24.12 25.17 -30.88
C ARG A 75 23.95 25.43 -29.38
N GLU A 76 23.91 26.70 -28.96
CA GLU A 76 23.67 27.06 -27.55
C GLU A 76 22.26 26.69 -27.08
N LYS A 77 21.26 26.76 -27.97
CA LYS A 77 19.89 26.36 -27.62
C LYS A 77 19.77 24.85 -27.48
N GLU A 78 20.47 24.10 -28.33
CA GLU A 78 20.53 22.65 -28.24
C GLU A 78 21.27 22.18 -27.00
N SER A 79 22.42 22.78 -26.66
CA SER A 79 23.17 22.42 -25.45
C SER A 79 22.36 22.66 -24.18
N LYS A 80 21.64 23.79 -24.08
CA LYS A 80 20.72 24.08 -22.97
C LYS A 80 19.60 23.06 -22.85
N LYS A 81 19.04 22.60 -23.98
CA LYS A 81 18.00 21.55 -23.99
C LYS A 81 18.55 20.22 -23.51
N GLN A 82 19.76 19.84 -23.94
CA GLN A 82 20.41 18.62 -23.48
C GLN A 82 20.68 18.67 -21.98
N HIS A 83 21.26 19.76 -21.48
CA HIS A 83 21.48 19.92 -20.03
C HIS A 83 20.18 19.82 -19.22
N PHE A 84 19.09 20.43 -19.70
CA PHE A 84 17.77 20.32 -19.07
C PHE A 84 17.27 18.88 -19.01
N TYR A 85 17.46 18.12 -20.08
CA TYR A 85 17.10 16.70 -20.15
C TYR A 85 17.94 15.84 -19.20
N ASP A 86 19.25 16.07 -19.14
CA ASP A 86 20.14 15.36 -18.21
C ASP A 86 19.79 15.65 -16.75
N GLU A 87 19.42 16.90 -16.45
CA GLU A 87 18.99 17.31 -15.11
C GLU A 87 17.68 16.63 -14.70
N ILE A 88 16.69 16.55 -15.59
CA ILE A 88 15.44 15.79 -15.35
C ILE A 88 15.75 14.32 -15.07
N GLN A 89 16.61 13.69 -15.87
CA GLN A 89 16.97 12.29 -15.70
C GLN A 89 17.66 12.05 -14.37
N LYS A 90 18.59 12.93 -13.97
CA LYS A 90 19.27 12.86 -12.67
C LYS A 90 18.29 12.98 -11.50
N VAL A 91 17.31 13.89 -11.59
CA VAL A 91 16.27 14.04 -10.56
C VAL A 91 15.37 12.81 -10.51
N ARG A 92 14.99 12.25 -11.66
CA ARG A 92 14.17 11.04 -11.75
C ARG A 92 14.89 9.83 -11.16
N HIS A 93 16.17 9.66 -11.48
CA HIS A 93 16.99 8.59 -10.90
C HIS A 93 17.05 8.69 -9.37
N ARG A 94 17.37 9.87 -8.82
CA ARG A 94 17.38 10.09 -7.36
C ARG A 94 16.01 9.85 -6.70
N ARG A 95 14.90 10.06 -7.41
CA ARG A 95 13.56 9.72 -6.90
C ARG A 95 13.37 8.21 -6.88
N SER A 96 13.68 7.55 -7.99
CA SER A 96 13.59 6.10 -8.13
C SER A 96 14.46 5.37 -7.10
N GLU A 97 15.67 5.86 -6.82
CA GLU A 97 16.55 5.29 -5.79
C GLU A 97 15.93 5.40 -4.40
N ARG A 98 15.40 6.58 -4.04
CA ARG A 98 14.72 6.78 -2.75
C ARG A 98 13.45 5.95 -2.62
N GLU A 99 12.68 5.81 -3.69
CA GLU A 99 11.47 5.01 -3.70
C GLU A 99 11.81 3.52 -3.53
N ALA A 100 12.85 3.02 -4.21
CA ALA A 100 13.32 1.65 -4.04
C ALA A 100 13.89 1.39 -2.64
N GLU A 101 14.65 2.33 -2.06
CA GLU A 101 15.13 2.25 -0.67
C GLU A 101 13.96 2.25 0.32
N GLN A 102 12.95 3.09 0.10
CA GLN A 102 11.74 3.13 0.94
C GLN A 102 10.95 1.83 0.84
N GLU A 103 10.77 1.30 -0.36
CA GLU A 103 10.06 0.04 -0.60
C GLU A 103 10.79 -1.13 0.08
N GLU A 104 12.11 -1.21 0.00
CA GLU A 104 12.89 -2.26 0.68
C GLU A 104 12.78 -2.14 2.21
N MET A 105 12.87 -0.91 2.74
CA MET A 105 12.70 -0.66 4.17
C MET A 105 11.28 -0.97 4.65
N GLU A 106 10.26 -0.67 3.85
CA GLU A 106 8.87 -1.02 4.14
C GLU A 106 8.66 -2.53 4.09
N ARG A 107 9.28 -3.24 3.12
CA ARG A 107 9.22 -4.71 3.04
C ARG A 107 9.81 -5.34 4.30
N ILE A 108 11.01 -4.91 4.70
CA ILE A 108 11.68 -5.42 5.92
C ILE A 108 10.84 -5.11 7.16
N ARG A 109 10.31 -3.89 7.28
CA ARG A 109 9.45 -3.51 8.41
C ARG A 109 8.15 -4.33 8.46
N ALA A 110 7.55 -4.61 7.31
CA ALA A 110 6.33 -5.42 7.23
C ALA A 110 6.61 -6.88 7.61
N GLU A 111 7.74 -7.44 7.18
CA GLU A 111 8.19 -8.77 7.59
C GLU A 111 8.46 -8.83 9.11
N GLU A 112 9.17 -7.84 9.66
CA GLU A 112 9.44 -7.74 11.10
C GLU A 112 8.15 -7.59 11.92
N ALA A 113 7.22 -6.75 11.48
CA ALA A 113 5.92 -6.57 12.13
C ALA A 113 5.13 -7.88 12.15
N ARG A 114 5.09 -8.61 11.02
CA ARG A 114 4.41 -9.90 10.93
C ARG A 114 5.02 -10.95 11.86
N LEU A 115 6.36 -11.02 11.94
CA LEU A 115 7.03 -11.93 12.87
C LEU A 115 6.72 -11.58 14.33
N ARG A 116 6.77 -10.29 14.67
CA ARG A 116 6.47 -9.80 16.02
C ARG A 116 5.01 -10.05 16.42
N GLU A 117 4.07 -9.92 15.49
CA GLU A 117 2.67 -10.24 15.71
C GLU A 117 2.47 -11.74 15.90
N ALA A 118 3.16 -12.58 15.13
CA ALA A 118 3.10 -14.04 15.28
C ALA A 118 3.65 -14.51 16.63
N GLU A 119 4.77 -13.95 17.10
CA GLU A 119 5.33 -14.23 18.42
C GLU A 119 4.37 -13.82 19.54
N GLN A 120 3.83 -12.59 19.49
CA GLN A 120 2.86 -12.12 20.47
C GLN A 120 1.58 -12.96 20.47
N TYR A 121 1.12 -13.38 19.29
CA TYR A 121 -0.06 -14.25 19.17
C TYR A 121 0.19 -15.63 19.78
N ALA A 122 1.38 -16.21 19.59
CA ALA A 122 1.73 -17.50 20.18
C ALA A 122 1.72 -17.44 21.72
N ASP A 123 2.34 -16.42 22.31
CA ASP A 123 2.35 -16.22 23.77
C ASP A 123 0.95 -15.97 24.32
N TRP A 124 0.15 -15.18 23.60
CA TRP A 124 -1.23 -14.91 23.98
C TRP A 124 -2.08 -16.18 23.92
N HIS A 125 -1.95 -16.96 22.86
CA HIS A 125 -2.68 -18.22 22.69
C HIS A 125 -2.31 -19.24 23.78
N GLN A 126 -1.03 -19.36 24.14
CA GLN A 126 -0.62 -20.23 25.26
C GLN A 126 -1.25 -19.81 26.59
N LYS A 127 -1.29 -18.49 26.86
CA LYS A 127 -1.95 -17.96 28.07
C LYS A 127 -3.45 -18.22 28.05
N GLU A 128 -4.10 -18.03 26.90
CA GLU A 128 -5.53 -18.29 26.71
C GLU A 128 -5.87 -19.77 26.94
N GLU A 129 -5.08 -20.69 26.36
CA GLU A 129 -5.22 -22.14 26.59
C GLU A 129 -5.03 -22.50 28.06
N SER A 130 -4.00 -21.95 28.74
CA SER A 130 -3.81 -22.19 30.17
C SER A 130 -4.98 -21.67 31.01
N PHE A 131 -5.52 -20.51 30.65
CA PHE A 131 -6.67 -19.92 31.32
C PHE A 131 -7.93 -20.76 31.13
N HIS A 132 -8.19 -21.24 29.91
CA HIS A 132 -9.30 -22.14 29.63
C HIS A 132 -9.17 -23.47 30.36
N LEU A 133 -7.96 -24.02 30.45
CA LEU A 133 -7.67 -25.22 31.23
C LEU A 133 -7.95 -25.00 32.72
N GLU A 134 -7.47 -23.90 33.30
CA GLU A 134 -7.73 -23.54 34.70
C GLU A 134 -9.23 -23.33 34.97
N GLN A 135 -9.92 -22.61 34.09
CA GLN A 135 -11.37 -22.42 34.17
C GLN A 135 -12.13 -23.75 34.07
N ALA A 136 -11.71 -24.66 33.19
CA ALA A 136 -12.31 -25.99 33.09
C ALA A 136 -12.11 -26.80 34.38
N LYS A 137 -10.91 -26.74 34.98
CA LYS A 137 -10.62 -27.36 36.28
C LYS A 137 -11.50 -26.79 37.38
N VAL A 138 -11.56 -25.47 37.55
CA VAL A 138 -12.41 -24.80 38.56
C VAL A 138 -13.88 -25.16 38.36
N ARG A 139 -14.38 -25.12 37.11
CA ARG A 139 -15.77 -25.51 36.82
C ARG A 139 -16.05 -26.97 37.14
N SER A 140 -15.08 -27.86 36.93
CA SER A 140 -15.19 -29.27 37.28
C SER A 140 -15.24 -29.46 38.81
N LYS A 141 -14.34 -28.80 39.55
CA LYS A 141 -14.34 -28.78 41.03
C LYS A 141 -15.69 -28.34 41.59
N ILE A 142 -16.23 -27.23 41.10
CA ILE A 142 -17.54 -26.71 41.55
C ILE A 142 -18.65 -27.73 41.31
N ARG A 143 -18.71 -28.36 40.13
CA ARG A 143 -19.75 -29.36 39.83
C ARG A 143 -19.67 -30.60 40.71
N LEU A 144 -18.46 -31.05 41.02
CA LEU A 144 -18.22 -32.19 41.91
C LEU A 144 -18.74 -31.88 43.33
N VAL A 145 -18.47 -30.68 43.84
CA VAL A 145 -18.95 -30.25 45.16
C VAL A 145 -20.47 -30.08 45.18
N GLU A 146 -21.05 -29.57 44.09
CA GLU A 146 -22.50 -29.33 43.97
C GLU A 146 -23.34 -30.60 43.67
N GLY A 147 -22.72 -31.75 43.41
CA GLY A 147 -23.43 -32.98 43.03
C GLY A 147 -24.09 -32.92 41.65
N ARG A 148 -23.55 -32.09 40.74
CA ARG A 148 -24.00 -31.92 39.35
C ARG A 148 -22.89 -32.29 38.36
N GLU A 149 -22.16 -33.34 38.70
CA GLU A 149 -20.98 -33.78 37.97
C GLU A 149 -21.32 -34.43 36.62
N LYS A 150 -20.44 -34.21 35.64
CA LYS A 150 -20.48 -34.93 34.36
C LYS A 150 -19.60 -36.19 34.48
N PRO A 151 -19.79 -37.20 33.60
CA PRO A 151 -18.89 -38.36 33.54
C PRO A 151 -17.39 -37.99 33.47
N ILE A 152 -17.06 -36.92 32.75
CA ILE A 152 -15.69 -36.39 32.66
C ILE A 152 -15.20 -35.86 34.02
N ASP A 153 -16.06 -35.20 34.79
CA ASP A 153 -15.71 -34.67 36.10
C ASP A 153 -15.49 -35.83 37.10
N ILE A 154 -16.30 -36.89 37.03
CA ILE A 154 -16.11 -38.13 37.82
C ILE A 154 -14.75 -38.77 37.52
N LEU A 155 -14.38 -38.88 36.25
CA LEU A 155 -13.07 -39.40 35.84
C LEU A 155 -11.92 -38.54 36.37
N ALA A 156 -12.08 -37.22 36.36
CA ALA A 156 -11.07 -36.28 36.84
C ALA A 156 -11.00 -36.19 38.37
N LYS A 157 -12.05 -36.61 39.09
CA LYS A 157 -12.21 -36.46 40.54
C LYS A 157 -11.02 -36.99 41.33
N ASN A 158 -10.57 -38.21 41.05
CA ASN A 158 -9.44 -38.81 41.74
C ASN A 158 -8.12 -38.06 41.47
N ILE A 159 -7.92 -37.59 40.24
CA ILE A 159 -6.75 -36.79 39.87
C ILE A 159 -6.76 -35.44 40.60
N ILE A 160 -7.93 -34.81 40.67
CA ILE A 160 -8.12 -33.52 41.35
C ILE A 160 -7.89 -33.67 42.86
N LEU A 161 -8.41 -34.73 43.49
CA LEU A 161 -8.21 -35.00 44.93
C LEU A 161 -6.73 -35.23 45.25
N LEU A 162 -6.03 -36.07 44.48
CA LEU A 162 -4.59 -36.31 44.64
C LEU A 162 -3.77 -35.02 44.47
N ALA A 163 -4.05 -34.24 43.42
CA ALA A 163 -3.35 -32.99 43.17
C ALA A 163 -3.59 -31.95 44.29
N ASN A 164 -4.77 -31.97 44.91
CA ASN A 164 -5.09 -31.09 46.02
C ASN A 164 -4.42 -31.53 47.34
N ASP A 165 -4.18 -32.82 47.54
CA ASP A 165 -3.44 -33.32 48.70
C ASP A 165 -1.95 -32.95 48.64
N GLU A 166 -1.38 -32.90 47.43
CA GLU A 166 0.00 -32.44 47.22
C GLU A 166 0.18 -30.92 47.28
N ALA A 167 -0.91 -30.14 47.12
CA ALA A 167 -0.86 -28.69 47.09
C ALA A 167 -0.57 -28.08 48.47
N THR A 168 0.43 -27.20 48.54
CA THR A 168 0.82 -26.51 49.78
C THR A 168 -0.11 -25.37 50.16
N GLU A 169 -0.76 -24.75 49.18
CA GLU A 169 -1.77 -23.70 49.37
C GLU A 169 -3.11 -24.18 48.83
N LYS A 170 -4.10 -24.29 49.72
CA LYS A 170 -5.46 -24.73 49.38
C LYS A 170 -6.38 -23.53 49.28
N THR A 171 -7.15 -23.44 48.20
CA THR A 171 -8.21 -22.43 48.07
C THR A 171 -9.46 -22.87 48.84
N LYS A 172 -10.45 -21.97 49.04
CA LYS A 172 -11.72 -22.35 49.68
C LYS A 172 -12.44 -23.49 48.95
N GLU A 173 -12.37 -23.48 47.62
CA GLU A 173 -12.94 -24.54 46.77
C GLU A 173 -12.23 -25.88 47.02
N ASP A 174 -10.93 -25.82 47.31
CA ASP A 174 -10.11 -27.00 47.64
C ASP A 174 -10.42 -27.58 49.02
N GLU A 175 -10.86 -26.76 49.98
CA GLU A 175 -11.31 -27.23 51.28
C GLU A 175 -12.63 -28.01 51.15
N ASP A 176 -13.57 -27.54 50.33
CA ASP A 176 -14.84 -28.25 50.10
C ASP A 176 -14.63 -29.59 49.37
N LEU A 177 -13.57 -29.71 48.55
CA LEU A 177 -13.20 -30.98 47.92
C LEU A 177 -12.84 -32.08 48.93
N THR A 178 -12.36 -31.74 50.14
CA THR A 178 -12.00 -32.74 51.16
C THR A 178 -13.18 -33.57 51.66
N ARG A 179 -14.41 -33.10 51.40
CA ARG A 179 -15.65 -33.83 51.74
C ARG A 179 -16.02 -34.89 50.71
N LEU A 180 -15.41 -34.88 49.53
CA LEU A 180 -15.69 -35.84 48.47
C LEU A 180 -14.89 -37.13 48.68
N GLU A 181 -15.57 -38.27 48.57
CA GLU A 181 -14.94 -39.59 48.63
C GLU A 181 -14.30 -39.96 47.29
N VAL A 182 -13.19 -40.70 47.33
CA VAL A 182 -12.49 -41.21 46.14
C VAL A 182 -13.41 -42.15 45.34
N GLU A 183 -13.45 -42.00 44.02
CA GLU A 183 -14.21 -42.91 43.16
C GLU A 183 -13.46 -44.21 42.95
N LEU A 184 -14.07 -45.30 43.40
CA LEU A 184 -13.52 -46.66 43.29
C LEU A 184 -14.05 -47.42 42.07
N ARG A 185 -15.03 -46.87 41.36
CA ARG A 185 -15.60 -47.47 40.15
C ARG A 185 -14.58 -47.44 39.02
N GLU A 186 -14.57 -48.49 38.21
CA GLU A 186 -13.69 -48.56 37.06
C GLU A 186 -14.10 -47.52 36.00
N PRO A 187 -13.15 -46.84 35.31
CA PRO A 187 -13.44 -45.74 34.40
C PRO A 187 -14.48 -46.04 33.31
N HIS A 188 -14.53 -47.28 32.82
CA HIS A 188 -15.44 -47.67 31.75
C HIS A 188 -16.91 -47.76 32.22
N THR A 189 -17.13 -48.11 33.49
CA THR A 189 -18.48 -48.28 34.08
C THR A 189 -19.21 -46.94 34.30
N ILE A 190 -18.49 -45.82 34.27
CA ILE A 190 -19.04 -44.48 34.50
C ILE A 190 -20.00 -44.06 33.38
N PHE A 191 -19.84 -44.62 32.18
CA PHE A 191 -20.67 -44.31 31.02
C PHE A 191 -21.89 -45.24 30.84
N GLU A 192 -22.03 -46.26 31.69
CA GLU A 192 -23.09 -47.28 31.57
C GLU A 192 -24.37 -46.94 32.35
N GLY A 193 -24.40 -45.76 33.00
CA GLY A 193 -25.54 -45.24 33.78
C GLY A 193 -26.51 -44.38 32.99
#